data_AF-A0A7V6RI49-F1
#
_entry.id   AF-A0A7V6RI49-F1
#
_cell.length_a   1.000
_cell.length_b   1.000
_cell.length_c   1.000
_cell.angle_alpha   90.00
_cell.angle_beta   90.00
_cell.angle_gamma   90.00
#
_symmetry.space_group_name_H-M   'P 1'
#
loop_
_entity.id
_entity.type
_entity.pdbx_description
1 polymer ?
#
loop_
_entity_poly.entity_id
_entity_poly.type
_entity_poly.pdbx_seq_one_letter_code
_entity_poly.pdbx_strand_id
1 'polypeptide(L)' 'MKIAITSTGNSLESNIDQRFGRCAYFVIYNTENKAIEFIPNPNKDKEAGAGPAAVQFIASYNVDKV' A
#
# COMPACT_ATOMS: atom_id res chain seq x y z
N MET A 1 -1.45 -6.29 14.67
CA MET A 1 -1.96 -6.59 13.32
C MET A 1 -1.67 -5.39 12.41
N LYS A 2 -1.08 -5.63 11.25
CA LYS A 2 -0.75 -4.61 10.25
C LYS A 2 -1.70 -4.73 9.05
N ILE A 3 -2.30 -3.62 8.65
CA ILE A 3 -3.20 -3.54 7.49
C ILE A 3 -2.54 -2.64 6.45
N ALA A 4 -2.46 -3.10 5.20
CA ALA A 4 -2.13 -2.23 4.08
C ALA A 4 -3.38 -1.62 3.46
N ILE A 5 -3.34 -0.35 3.10
CA ILE A 5 -4.44 0.38 2.48
C ILE A 5 -3.89 1.12 1.27
N THR A 6 -4.59 1.10 0.14
CA THR A 6 -4.18 1.84 -1.06
C THR A 6 -4.44 3.33 -0.87
N SER A 7 -3.55 4.18 -1.37
CA SER A 7 -3.68 5.63 -1.28
C SER A 7 -3.21 6.33 -2.55
N THR A 8 -3.89 7.43 -2.89
CA THR A 8 -3.49 8.34 -3.97
C THR A 8 -2.33 9.26 -3.57
N GLY A 9 -1.97 9.31 -2.28
CA GLY A 9 -0.92 10.19 -1.75
C GLY A 9 -0.33 9.73 -0.42
N ASN A 10 0.53 10.57 0.17
CA ASN A 10 1.29 10.28 1.38
C ASN A 10 0.77 11.03 2.63
N SER A 11 -0.51 11.35 2.68
CA SER A 11 -1.16 12.03 3.79
C SER A 11 -2.46 11.32 4.20
N LEU A 12 -2.94 11.57 5.42
CA LEU A 12 -4.23 11.04 5.90
C LEU A 12 -5.44 11.63 5.16
N GLU A 13 -5.26 12.79 4.54
CA GLU A 13 -6.28 13.44 3.69
C GLU A 13 -6.29 12.89 2.25
N SER A 14 -5.37 11.97 1.92
CA SER A 14 -5.33 11.34 0.61
C SER A 14 -6.48 10.35 0.45
N ASN A 15 -7.01 10.25 -0.76
CA ASN A 15 -8.10 9.32 -1.06
C ASN A 15 -7.59 7.88 -1.18
N ILE A 16 -8.50 6.93 -0.98
CA ILE A 16 -8.25 5.52 -1.32
C ILE A 16 -8.08 5.40 -2.83
N ASP A 17 -6.97 4.80 -3.29
CA ASP A 17 -6.78 4.53 -4.72
C ASP A 17 -7.47 3.22 -5.10
N GLN A 18 -8.39 3.28 -6.06
CA GLN A 18 -9.13 2.12 -6.54
C GLN A 18 -8.26 1.11 -7.31
N ARG A 19 -7.07 1.52 -7.75
CA ARG A 19 -6.17 0.69 -8.55
C ARG A 19 -5.13 0.04 -7.65
N PHE A 20 -5.44 -1.07 -6.99
CA PHE A 20 -4.52 -1.71 -6.03
C PHE A 20 -3.07 -1.86 -6.54
N GLY A 21 -2.87 -2.53 -7.67
CA GLY A 21 -1.52 -2.77 -8.21
C GLY A 21 -0.80 -1.49 -8.65
N ARG A 22 -1.54 -0.40 -8.88
CA ARG A 22 -1.05 0.86 -9.42
C ARG A 22 -1.33 2.06 -8.52
N CYS A 23 -1.62 1.84 -7.25
CA CYS A 23 -1.80 2.93 -6.30
C CYS A 23 -0.50 3.74 -6.21
N ALA A 24 -0.61 5.01 -5.86
CA ALA A 24 0.59 5.83 -5.67
C ALA A 24 1.38 5.40 -4.42
N TYR A 25 0.65 5.09 -3.35
CA TYR A 25 1.18 4.69 -2.05
C TYR A 25 0.40 3.52 -1.44
N PHE A 26 1.07 2.76 -0.59
CA PHE A 26 0.47 1.90 0.41
C PHE A 26 0.61 2.54 1.78
N VAL A 27 -0.48 2.62 2.53
CA VAL A 27 -0.50 3.01 3.93
C VAL A 27 -0.46 1.74 4.77
N ILE A 28 0.56 1.58 5.59
CA ILE A 28 0.62 0.50 6.57
C ILE A 28 0.13 1.05 7.90
N TYR A 29 -1.01 0.56 8.36
CA TYR A 29 -1.57 0.88 9.65
C TYR A 29 -1.37 -0.28 10.63
N ASN A 30 -0.68 -0.01 11.74
CA ASN A 30 -0.57 -0.98 12.84
C ASN A 30 -1.67 -0.72 13.87
N THR A 31 -2.58 -1.67 14.03
CA THR A 31 -3.73 -1.53 14.93
C THR A 31 -3.38 -1.58 16.41
N GLU A 32 -2.19 -2.07 16.78
CA GLU A 32 -1.78 -2.22 18.18
C GLU A 32 -1.22 -0.91 18.74
N ASN A 33 -0.31 -0.28 18.02
CA ASN A 33 0.36 0.97 18.45
C ASN A 33 -0.12 2.21 17.70
N LYS A 34 -1.07 2.06 16.77
CA LYS A 34 -1.63 3.12 15.91
C LYS A 34 -0.59 3.81 15.00
N ALA A 35 0.56 3.17 14.76
CA ALA A 35 1.56 3.69 13.83
C ALA A 35 1.04 3.67 12.40
N ILE A 36 1.41 4.71 11.64
CA ILE A 36 1.03 4.89 10.24
C ILE A 36 2.30 5.15 9.44
N GLU A 37 2.52 4.35 8.40
CA GLU A 37 3.63 4.51 7.47
C GLU A 37 3.10 4.63 6.04
N PHE A 38 3.62 5.60 5.27
CA PHE A 38 3.28 5.80 3.87
C PHE A 38 4.43 5.30 3.00
N ILE A 39 4.18 4.26 2.22
CA ILE A 39 5.17 3.58 1.40
C ILE A 39 4.87 3.83 -0.08
N PRO A 40 5.75 4.48 -0.85
CA PRO A 40 5.53 4.66 -2.29
C PRO A 40 5.52 3.31 -3.01
N ASN A 41 4.59 3.12 -3.96
CA ASN A 41 4.51 1.88 -4.74
C ASN A 41 5.47 1.92 -5.94
N PRO A 42 6.58 1.15 -5.95
CA PRO A 42 7.54 1.16 -7.05
C PRO A 42 6.98 0.48 -8.31
N ASN A 43 5.87 -0.25 -8.20
CA ASN A 43 5.31 -1.05 -9.29
C ASN A 43 4.20 -0.33 -10.07
N LYS A 44 3.86 0.92 -9.71
CA LYS A 44 2.69 1.62 -10.26
C LYS A 44 2.72 1.77 -11.79
N ASP A 45 3.93 1.94 -12.34
CA ASP A 45 4.17 2.19 -13.77
C ASP A 45 4.60 0.93 -14.54
N LYS A 46 4.58 -0.26 -13.90
CA LYS A 46 4.91 -1.52 -14.61
C LYS A 46 3.97 -1.73 -15.80
N GLU A 47 4.52 -2.09 -16.96
CA GLU A 47 3.71 -2.37 -18.16
C GLU A 47 2.76 -3.53 -17.93
N ALA A 48 3.25 -4.63 -17.36
CA ALA A 48 2.47 -5.82 -17.01
C ALA A 48 2.80 -6.31 -15.59
N GLY A 49 1.87 -7.04 -14.97
CA GLY A 49 2.10 -7.70 -13.68
C GLY A 49 2.18 -6.75 -12.47
N ALA A 50 1.66 -5.52 -12.57
CA ALA A 50 1.66 -4.55 -11.47
C ALA A 50 0.97 -5.08 -10.19
N GLY A 51 -0.15 -5.80 -10.34
CA GLY A 51 -0.89 -6.39 -9.22
C GLY A 51 -0.07 -7.38 -8.39
N PRO A 52 0.39 -8.50 -8.98
CA PRO A 52 1.22 -9.47 -8.27
C PRO A 52 2.49 -8.85 -7.67
N ALA A 53 3.14 -7.94 -8.39
CA ALA A 53 4.33 -7.27 -7.90
C ALA A 53 4.04 -6.35 -6.69
N ALA A 54 2.88 -5.68 -6.67
CA ALA A 54 2.45 -4.87 -5.55
C ALA A 54 2.10 -5.73 -4.31
N VAL A 55 1.44 -6.88 -4.50
CA VAL A 55 1.20 -7.86 -3.42
C VAL A 55 2.52 -8.33 -2.83
N GLN A 56 3.49 -8.73 -3.67
CA GLN A 56 4.78 -9.20 -3.21
C GLN A 56 5.56 -8.11 -2.47
N PHE A 57 5.50 -6.88 -2.97
CA PHE A 57 6.10 -5.71 -2.32
C PHE A 57 5.50 -5.46 -0.94
N ILE A 58 4.18 -5.42 -0.80
CA ILE A 58 3.57 -5.10 0.50
C ILE A 58 3.68 -6.26 1.49
N ALA A 59 3.70 -7.51 1.00
CA ALA A 59 3.94 -8.69 1.82
C ALA A 59 5.30 -8.66 2.55
N SER A 60 6.33 -8.02 1.97
CA SER A 60 7.64 -7.89 2.64
C SER A 60 7.60 -7.01 3.89
N TYR A 61 6.51 -6.26 4.12
CA TYR A 61 6.30 -5.48 5.34
C TYR A 61 5.57 -6.25 6.45
N ASN A 62 5.31 -7.55 6.24
CA ASN A 62 4.57 -8.42 7.16
C ASN A 62 3.18 -7.88 7.46
N VAL A 63 2.44 -7.50 6.42
CA VAL A 63 1.03 -7.09 6.55
C VAL A 63 0.14 -8.33 6.65
N ASP A 64 -0.86 -8.26 7.51
CA ASP A 64 -1.81 -9.36 7.74
C ASP A 64 -3.00 -9.29 6.76
N LYS A 65 -3.35 -8.08 6.32
CA LYS A 65 -4.50 -7.80 5.44
C LYS A 65 -4.18 -6.66 4.48
N VAL A 66 -4.85 -6.67 3.33
CA VAL A 66 -4.85 -5.62 2.31
C VAL A 66 -6.28 -5.23 1.96
#